data_AF-A0A501XGQ8-F1
#
_entry.id   AF-A0A501XGQ8-F1
#
_cell.length_a   1.000
_cell.length_b   1.000
_cell.length_c   1.000
_cell.angle_alpha   90.00
_cell.angle_beta   90.00
_cell.angle_gamma   90.00
#
_symmetry.space_group_name_H-M   'P 1'
#
loop_
_entity.id
_entity.type
_entity.pdbx_description
1 polymer ?
#
loop_
_entity_poly.entity_id
_entity_poly.type
_entity_poly.pdbx_seq_one_letter_code
_entity_poly.pdbx_strand_id
1 'polypeptide(L)'
;MTLPKKMVVTDLTVNEISSVDVPAVKGATAVLLKSGSVAIRKNAAEIAAGQAEPLYKAADYADAIMVRAGEIAQQTGTTVSKALLDHSGTDPVIIELAKGERAAEMAAMRSRQSAVFEKSAQWT
;
A
#
# COMPACT_ATOMS: atom_id res chain seq x y z
N MET A 1 -55.15 19.65 -23.35
CA MET A 1 -53.68 19.60 -23.26
C MET A 1 -53.30 19.31 -21.81
N THR A 2 -52.81 18.12 -21.51
CA THR A 2 -52.47 17.68 -20.14
C THR A 2 -50.96 17.66 -19.97
N LEU A 3 -50.44 18.55 -19.12
CA LEU A 3 -49.03 18.60 -18.73
C LEU A 3 -48.66 17.32 -17.96
N PRO A 4 -47.46 16.72 -18.19
CA PRO A 4 -47.02 15.56 -17.43
C PRO A 4 -46.70 15.99 -15.99
N LYS A 5 -47.37 15.35 -15.01
CA LYS A 5 -47.05 15.51 -13.59
C LYS A 5 -45.59 15.07 -13.36
N LYS A 6 -44.76 15.96 -12.81
CA LYS A 6 -43.44 15.61 -12.25
C LYS A 6 -43.66 14.57 -11.14
N MET A 7 -43.27 13.34 -11.40
CA MET A 7 -43.27 12.26 -10.41
C MET A 7 -41.96 12.40 -9.61
N VAL A 8 -42.03 12.98 -8.42
CA VAL A 8 -40.91 12.98 -7.47
C VAL A 8 -41.06 11.70 -6.66
N VAL A 9 -40.16 10.75 -6.87
CA VAL A 9 -40.09 9.50 -6.10
C VAL A 9 -39.41 9.85 -4.77
N THR A 10 -40.19 9.94 -3.69
CA THR A 10 -39.71 10.34 -2.36
C THR A 10 -39.36 9.18 -1.43
N ASP A 11 -39.56 7.93 -1.83
CA ASP A 11 -39.40 6.77 -0.95
C ASP A 11 -38.41 5.74 -1.51
N LEU A 12 -37.18 6.16 -1.80
CA LEU A 12 -36.07 5.21 -1.85
C LEU A 12 -35.70 4.88 -0.40
N THR A 13 -36.16 3.74 0.08
CA THR A 13 -35.74 3.23 1.38
C THR A 13 -34.24 2.96 1.35
N VAL A 14 -33.53 3.29 2.44
CA VAL A 14 -32.06 3.19 2.55
C VAL A 14 -31.50 1.80 2.18
N ASN A 15 -32.34 0.76 2.23
CA ASN A 15 -31.99 -0.60 1.84
C ASN A 15 -31.79 -0.81 0.33
N GLU A 16 -32.35 0.05 -0.53
CA GLU A 16 -32.19 -0.06 -2.00
C GLU A 16 -30.95 0.68 -2.52
N ILE A 17 -30.44 1.64 -1.74
CA ILE A 17 -29.19 2.36 -2.03
C ILE A 17 -27.95 1.46 -1.79
N SER A 18 -28.08 0.51 -0.85
CA SER A 18 -27.00 -0.36 -0.35
C SER A 18 -26.35 -1.26 -1.42
N SER A 19 -27.11 -1.77 -2.39
CA SER A 19 -26.58 -2.76 -3.36
C SER A 19 -25.68 -2.16 -4.43
N VAL A 20 -25.84 -0.87 -4.74
CA VAL A 20 -25.04 -0.12 -5.73
C VAL A 20 -23.84 0.56 -5.05
N ASP A 21 -24.02 1.02 -3.81
CA ASP A 21 -22.96 1.70 -3.07
C ASP A 21 -21.89 0.73 -2.54
N VAL A 22 -22.24 -0.49 -2.13
CA VAL A 22 -21.22 -1.43 -1.60
C VAL A 22 -20.16 -1.81 -2.65
N PRO A 23 -20.51 -2.16 -3.91
CA PRO A 23 -19.52 -2.37 -4.97
C PRO A 23 -18.74 -1.11 -5.32
N ALA A 24 -19.39 0.06 -5.35
CA ALA A 24 -18.73 1.34 -5.66
C ALA A 24 -17.74 1.75 -4.56
N VAL A 25 -18.10 1.59 -3.29
CA VAL A 25 -17.24 1.84 -2.13
C VAL A 25 -16.09 0.84 -2.09
N LYS A 26 -16.35 -0.47 -2.32
CA LYS A 26 -15.29 -1.48 -2.43
C LYS A 26 -14.34 -1.18 -3.58
N GLY A 27 -14.86 -0.78 -4.74
CA GLY A 27 -14.08 -0.39 -5.91
C GLY A 27 -13.24 0.87 -5.66
N ALA A 28 -13.84 1.92 -5.09
CA ALA A 28 -13.14 3.16 -4.76
C ALA A 28 -12.04 2.93 -3.71
N THR A 29 -12.32 2.14 -2.68
CA THR A 29 -11.34 1.78 -1.65
C THR A 29 -10.20 0.95 -2.23
N ALA A 30 -10.51 -0.02 -3.11
CA ALA A 30 -9.50 -0.79 -3.82
C ALA A 30 -8.63 0.09 -4.73
N VAL A 31 -9.22 1.06 -5.43
CA VAL A 31 -8.48 2.02 -6.27
C VAL A 31 -7.58 2.93 -5.43
N LEU A 32 -8.09 3.45 -4.31
CA LEU A 32 -7.32 4.30 -3.39
C LEU A 32 -6.12 3.55 -2.79
N LEU A 33 -6.35 2.33 -2.27
CA LEU A 33 -5.29 1.44 -1.77
C LEU A 33 -4.26 1.08 -2.85
N LYS A 34 -4.73 0.85 -4.08
CA LYS A 34 -3.86 0.57 -5.23
C LYS A 34 -3.02 1.79 -5.60
N SER A 35 -3.58 3.00 -5.59
CA SER A 35 -2.85 4.23 -5.95
C SER A 35 -1.77 4.63 -4.94
N GLY A 36 -2.03 4.48 -3.63
CA GLY A 36 -1.04 4.80 -2.59
C GLY A 36 0.19 3.88 -2.62
N SER A 37 -0.01 2.61 -2.98
CA SER A 37 1.08 1.64 -3.09
C SER A 37 1.91 1.77 -4.37
N VAL A 38 1.49 2.54 -5.38
CA VAL A 38 2.28 2.72 -6.62
C VAL A 38 3.58 3.46 -6.35
N ALA A 39 3.53 4.55 -5.57
CA ALA A 39 4.72 5.36 -5.30
C ALA A 39 5.76 4.59 -4.48
N ILE A 40 5.32 3.82 -3.48
CA ILE A 40 6.18 2.96 -2.66
C ILE A 40 6.80 1.85 -3.51
N ARG A 41 6.01 1.18 -4.36
CA ARG A 41 6.51 0.15 -5.29
C ARG A 41 7.53 0.71 -6.28
N LYS A 42 7.31 1.91 -6.82
CA LYS A 42 8.26 2.57 -7.72
C LYS A 42 9.59 2.85 -7.02
N ASN A 43 9.56 3.44 -5.83
CA ASN A 43 10.80 3.71 -5.10
C ASN A 43 11.50 2.42 -4.67
N ALA A 44 10.75 1.36 -4.30
CA ALA A 44 11.32 0.04 -4.02
C ALA A 44 12.04 -0.57 -5.23
N ALA A 45 11.49 -0.45 -6.43
CA ALA A 45 12.14 -0.88 -7.67
C ALA A 45 13.44 -0.08 -7.94
N GLU A 46 13.42 1.24 -7.75
CA GLU A 46 14.61 2.10 -7.90
C GLU A 46 15.70 1.76 -6.88
N ILE A 47 15.33 1.46 -5.62
CA ILE A 47 16.26 0.98 -4.58
C ILE A 47 16.84 -0.38 -4.98
N ALA A 48 16.00 -1.30 -5.44
CA ALA A 48 16.44 -2.63 -5.86
C ALA A 48 17.39 -2.59 -7.07
N ALA A 49 17.27 -1.57 -7.92
CA ALA A 49 18.19 -1.26 -9.01
C ALA A 49 19.46 -0.49 -8.56
N GLY A 50 19.56 -0.10 -7.28
CA GLY A 50 20.67 0.69 -6.74
C GLY A 50 20.68 2.14 -7.22
N GLN A 51 19.54 2.66 -7.67
CA GLN A 51 19.42 3.99 -8.29
C GLN A 51 18.84 5.04 -7.32
N ALA A 52 18.23 4.62 -6.22
CA ALA A 52 17.63 5.51 -5.24
C ALA A 52 17.86 5.06 -3.79
N GLU A 53 17.79 6.02 -2.88
CA GLU A 53 17.70 5.80 -1.43
C GLU A 53 16.23 5.60 -1.01
N PRO A 54 15.98 4.97 0.15
CA PRO A 54 14.64 4.81 0.69
C PRO A 54 14.01 6.15 1.06
N LEU A 55 12.86 6.44 0.44
CA LEU A 55 12.08 7.65 0.71
C LEU A 55 11.03 7.46 1.82
N TYR A 56 10.66 6.21 2.11
CA TYR A 56 9.63 5.85 3.07
C TYR A 56 10.22 5.10 4.27
N LYS A 57 9.44 4.94 5.35
CA LYS A 57 9.89 4.17 6.52
C LYS A 57 9.81 2.68 6.21
N ALA A 58 10.59 1.88 6.93
CA ALA A 58 10.56 0.41 6.81
C ALA A 58 9.13 -0.15 6.94
N ALA A 59 8.34 0.36 7.90
CA ALA A 59 6.95 -0.02 8.09
C ALA A 59 6.06 0.23 6.86
N ASP A 60 6.30 1.32 6.12
CA ASP A 60 5.50 1.65 4.92
C ASP A 60 5.75 0.64 3.79
N TYR A 61 7.00 0.16 3.65
CA TYR A 61 7.32 -0.93 2.72
C TYR A 61 6.71 -2.26 3.19
N ALA A 62 6.76 -2.56 4.49
CA ALA A 62 6.15 -3.77 5.05
C ALA A 62 4.62 -3.80 4.82
N ASP A 63 3.94 -2.68 5.00
CA ASP A 63 2.51 -2.53 4.70
C ASP A 63 2.26 -2.76 3.20
N ALA A 64 3.11 -2.24 2.32
CA ALA A 64 3.01 -2.47 0.88
C ALA A 64 3.25 -3.94 0.49
N ILE A 65 4.10 -4.68 1.22
CA ILE A 65 4.27 -6.13 1.05
C ILE A 65 2.95 -6.85 1.37
N MET A 66 2.30 -6.48 2.48
CA MET A 66 1.01 -7.06 2.87
C MET A 66 -0.10 -6.75 1.86
N VAL A 67 -0.11 -5.54 1.31
CA VAL A 67 -1.04 -5.18 0.21
C VAL A 67 -0.78 -6.05 -1.02
N ARG A 68 0.49 -6.23 -1.42
CA ARG A 68 0.84 -7.07 -2.57
C ARG A 68 0.49 -8.54 -2.34
N ALA A 69 0.74 -9.07 -1.15
CA ALA A 69 0.31 -10.42 -0.78
C ALA A 69 -1.21 -10.56 -0.79
N GLY A 70 -1.95 -9.50 -0.40
CA GLY A 70 -3.41 -9.44 -0.52
C GLY A 70 -3.90 -9.48 -1.97
N GLU A 71 -3.24 -8.76 -2.89
CA GLU A 71 -3.52 -8.83 -4.33
C GLU A 71 -3.33 -10.26 -4.85
N ILE A 72 -2.23 -10.93 -4.49
CA ILE A 72 -1.94 -12.31 -4.90
C ILE A 72 -2.93 -13.30 -4.29
N ALA A 73 -3.29 -13.12 -3.02
CA ALA A 73 -4.28 -13.95 -2.34
C ALA A 73 -5.65 -13.90 -3.05
N GLN A 74 -6.08 -12.71 -3.49
CA GLN A 74 -7.29 -12.55 -4.28
C GLN A 74 -7.20 -13.24 -5.66
N GLN A 75 -6.05 -13.18 -6.31
CA GLN A 75 -5.83 -13.80 -7.62
C GLN A 75 -5.78 -15.33 -7.55
N THR A 76 -5.22 -15.87 -6.47
CA THR A 76 -4.99 -17.31 -6.28
C THR A 76 -6.09 -18.00 -5.46
N GLY A 77 -7.01 -17.23 -4.88
CA GLY A 77 -8.04 -17.76 -3.97
C GLY A 77 -7.47 -18.30 -2.65
N THR A 78 -6.35 -17.73 -2.18
CA THR A 78 -5.67 -18.17 -0.95
C THR A 78 -5.75 -17.12 0.15
N THR A 79 -5.23 -17.42 1.35
CA THR A 79 -5.09 -16.42 2.42
C THR A 79 -3.84 -15.57 2.19
N VAL A 80 -3.82 -14.34 2.71
CA VAL A 80 -2.67 -13.42 2.59
C VAL A 80 -1.39 -14.06 3.12
N SER A 81 -1.45 -14.74 4.26
CA SER A 81 -0.29 -15.42 4.85
C SER A 81 0.24 -16.54 3.96
N LYS A 82 -0.65 -17.30 3.31
CA LYS A 82 -0.25 -18.35 2.36
C LYS A 82 0.35 -17.75 1.08
N ALA A 83 -0.28 -16.71 0.53
CA ALA A 83 0.25 -15.99 -0.62
C ALA A 83 1.65 -15.41 -0.33
N LEU A 84 1.86 -14.84 0.86
CA LEU A 84 3.17 -14.33 1.26
C LEU A 84 4.20 -15.46 1.39
N LEU A 85 3.83 -16.58 2.01
CA LEU A 85 4.73 -17.74 2.14
C LEU A 85 5.14 -18.29 0.78
N ASP A 86 4.18 -18.48 -0.12
CA ASP A 86 4.38 -19.10 -1.43
C ASP A 86 5.11 -18.17 -2.41
N HIS A 87 4.97 -16.85 -2.25
CA HIS A 87 5.46 -15.86 -3.23
C HIS A 87 6.54 -14.90 -2.72
N SER A 88 6.94 -14.94 -1.44
CA SER A 88 7.98 -14.06 -0.89
C SER A 88 9.34 -14.19 -1.59
N GLY A 89 9.66 -15.37 -2.12
CA GLY A 89 10.90 -15.63 -2.85
C GLY A 89 10.78 -15.59 -4.37
N THR A 90 9.60 -15.35 -4.93
CA THR A 90 9.34 -15.48 -6.38
C THR A 90 8.64 -14.28 -7.00
N ASP A 91 7.80 -13.54 -6.27
CA ASP A 91 7.17 -12.33 -6.77
C ASP A 91 8.17 -11.16 -6.75
N PRO A 92 8.51 -10.57 -7.92
CA PRO A 92 9.52 -9.53 -8.00
C PRO A 92 9.16 -8.29 -7.19
N VAL A 93 7.86 -7.96 -7.09
CA VAL A 93 7.39 -6.79 -6.35
C VAL A 93 7.58 -6.98 -4.84
N ILE A 94 7.26 -8.16 -4.29
CA ILE A 94 7.53 -8.46 -2.88
C ILE A 94 9.04 -8.40 -2.59
N ILE A 95 9.88 -8.94 -3.48
CA ILE A 95 11.34 -8.91 -3.33
C ILE A 95 11.87 -7.47 -3.33
N GLU A 96 11.42 -6.64 -4.26
CA GLU A 96 11.80 -5.23 -4.35
C GLU A 96 11.37 -4.45 -3.10
N LEU A 97 10.13 -4.64 -2.64
CA LEU A 97 9.63 -4.00 -1.43
C LEU A 97 10.43 -4.43 -0.18
N ALA A 98 10.80 -5.70 -0.06
CA ALA A 98 11.64 -6.20 1.04
C ALA A 98 13.06 -5.60 1.01
N LYS A 99 13.61 -5.35 -0.19
CA LYS A 99 14.87 -4.60 -0.34
C LYS A 99 14.70 -3.15 0.10
N GLY A 100 13.58 -2.51 -0.26
CA GLY A 100 13.22 -1.17 0.20
C GLY A 100 13.13 -1.06 1.73
N GLU A 101 12.44 -2.01 2.36
CA GLU A 101 12.34 -2.12 3.82
C GLU A 101 13.72 -2.18 4.49
N ARG A 102 14.56 -3.11 4.03
CA ARG A 102 15.91 -3.28 4.57
C ARG A 102 16.79 -2.04 4.34
N ALA A 103 16.67 -1.38 3.19
CA ALA A 103 17.38 -0.14 2.92
C ALA A 103 16.95 0.96 3.90
N ALA A 104 15.65 1.10 4.16
CA ALA A 104 15.12 2.08 5.10
C ALA A 104 15.60 1.85 6.54
N GLU A 105 15.66 0.59 7.00
CA GLU A 105 16.24 0.26 8.31
C GLU A 105 17.71 0.64 8.39
N MET A 106 18.49 0.31 7.36
CA MET A 106 19.91 0.64 7.30
C MET A 106 20.15 2.15 7.29
N ALA A 107 19.32 2.91 6.58
CA ALA A 107 19.39 4.37 6.58
C ALA A 107 19.09 4.95 7.98
N ALA A 108 18.07 4.42 8.66
CA ALA A 108 17.74 4.82 10.03
C ALA A 108 18.86 4.47 11.03
N MET A 109 19.49 3.30 10.91
CA MET A 109 20.63 2.92 11.74
C MET A 109 21.84 3.83 11.51
N ARG A 110 22.18 4.13 10.25
CA ARG A 110 23.26 5.06 9.91
C ARG A 110 23.04 6.45 10.52
N SER A 111 21.82 6.98 10.44
CA SER A 111 21.46 8.28 11.03
C SER A 111 21.59 8.29 12.57
N ARG A 112 21.22 7.20 13.24
CA ARG A 112 21.42 7.09 14.70
C ARG A 112 22.89 7.05 15.06
N GLN A 113 23.68 6.31 14.30
CA GLN A 113 25.11 6.19 14.53
C GLN A 113 25.82 7.53 14.33
N SER A 114 25.50 8.28 13.26
CA SER A 114 26.08 9.61 13.04
C SER A 114 25.73 10.60 14.15
N ALA A 115 24.48 10.58 14.64
CA ALA A 115 24.05 11.44 15.74
C ALA A 115 24.79 11.16 17.06
N VAL A 116 25.12 9.89 17.34
CA VAL A 116 25.92 9.52 18.51
C VAL A 116 27.35 10.07 18.39
N PHE A 117 27.95 9.96 17.21
CA PHE A 117 29.31 10.47 16.98
C PHE A 117 29.38 12.01 17.06
N GLU A 118 28.45 12.73 16.44
CA GLU A 118 28.39 14.20 16.53
C GLU A 118 28.23 14.68 17.99
N LYS A 119 27.39 14.00 18.77
CA LYS A 119 27.22 14.33 20.19
C LYS A 119 28.48 14.05 21.01
N SER A 120 29.23 12.99 20.68
CA SER A 120 30.50 12.69 21.35
C SER A 120 31.60 13.71 21.06
N ALA A 121 31.63 14.27 19.86
CA ALA A 121 32.60 15.31 19.46
C ALA A 121 32.35 16.67 20.13
N GLN A 122 31.13 16.93 20.63
CA GLN A 122 30.82 18.15 21.39
C GLN A 122 31.31 18.10 22.86
N TRP A 123 31.76 16.95 23.33
CA TRP A 123 32.19 16.72 24.73
C TRP A 123 33.72 16.60 24.87
N THR A 124 34.46 16.77 23.77
CA THR A 124 35.93 16.88 23.71
C THR A 124 36.33 18.31 23.42
#